data_AF-A0A2G1W6B8-F1
#
_entry.id   AF-A0A2G1W6B8-F1
#
_cell.length_a   1.000
_cell.length_b   1.000
_cell.length_c   1.000
_cell.angle_alpha   90.00
_cell.angle_beta   90.00
_cell.angle_gamma   90.00
#
_symmetry.space_group_name_H-M   'P 1'
#
loop_
_entity.id
_entity.type
_entity.pdbx_description
1 polymer ?
#
loop_
_entity_poly.entity_id
_entity_poly.type
_entity_poly.pdbx_seq_one_letter_code
_entity_poly.pdbx_strand_id
1 'polypeptide(L)'
;MGGVEDPGRLAAFREALGEWNCGGFIVWKKRPSEWLEKNLEGYSTELVGKLMCDFELAGGEIDETVETRPDYKNMYEFHHDFRFEINGRKIYIETVLDITRTGPTITVVNMHDQ
;
A
#
# COMPACT_ATOMS: atom_id res chain seq x y z
N MET A 1 -19.65 -8.45 10.71
CA MET A 1 -19.63 -7.35 11.70
C MET A 1 -18.45 -6.49 11.31
N GLY A 2 -18.70 -5.22 10.95
CA GLY A 2 -17.67 -4.32 10.41
C GLY A 2 -16.58 -4.07 11.44
N GLY A 3 -15.33 -4.21 11.00
CA GLY A 3 -14.14 -3.98 11.80
C GLY A 3 -14.13 -2.54 12.29
N VAL A 4 -13.91 -2.37 13.59
CA VAL A 4 -13.46 -1.07 14.09
C VAL A 4 -12.00 -0.99 13.67
N GLU A 5 -11.72 -0.21 12.63
CA GLU A 5 -10.35 0.20 12.28
C GLU A 5 -9.65 0.59 13.58
N ASP A 6 -8.54 -0.08 13.90
CA ASP A 6 -7.73 0.34 15.04
C ASP A 6 -7.17 1.73 14.69
N PRO A 7 -7.55 2.81 15.40
CA PRO A 7 -7.09 4.15 15.06
C PRO A 7 -5.56 4.29 15.07
N GLY A 8 -4.87 3.44 15.85
CA GLY A 8 -3.41 3.38 15.88
C GLY A 8 -2.80 2.80 14.60
N ARG A 9 -3.47 1.83 13.96
CA ARG A 9 -2.99 1.19 12.73
C ARG A 9 -3.11 2.12 11.54
N LEU A 10 -4.27 2.77 11.37
CA LEU A 10 -4.46 3.72 10.27
C LEU A 10 -3.54 4.94 10.42
N ALA A 11 -3.30 5.41 11.65
CA ALA A 11 -2.33 6.46 11.91
C ALA A 11 -0.90 6.04 11.54
N ALA A 12 -0.47 4.84 11.94
CA ALA A 12 0.84 4.29 11.58
C ALA A 12 0.98 4.07 10.06
N PHE A 13 -0.10 3.64 9.40
CA PHE A 13 -0.15 3.53 7.94
C PHE A 13 0.09 4.89 7.28
N ARG A 14 -0.64 5.92 7.71
CA ARG A 14 -0.50 7.29 7.20
C ARG A 14 0.90 7.87 7.45
N GLU A 15 1.49 7.58 8.60
CA GLU A 15 2.87 7.98 8.91
C GLU A 15 3.85 7.40 7.88
N ALA A 16 3.82 6.08 7.64
CA ALA A 16 4.69 5.46 6.64
C ALA A 16 4.41 5.96 5.21
N LEU A 17 3.16 6.26 4.88
CA LEU A 17 2.76 6.78 3.58
C LEU A 17 3.24 8.22 3.35
N GLY A 18 3.26 9.04 4.42
CA GLY A 18 3.79 10.40 4.39
C GLY A 18 5.28 10.47 4.07
N GLU A 19 6.01 9.41 4.39
CA GLU A 19 7.45 9.24 4.15
C GLU A 19 7.76 8.60 2.79
N TRP A 20 6.86 8.73 1.79
CA TRP A 20 6.99 8.10 0.46
C TRP A 20 8.30 8.44 -0.28
N ASN A 21 8.88 9.60 0.00
CA ASN A 21 10.13 10.09 -0.57
C ASN A 21 11.38 9.64 0.21
N CYS A 22 11.18 8.97 1.34
CA CYS A 22 12.22 8.41 2.18
C CYS A 22 12.34 6.91 1.91
N GLY A 23 13.57 6.46 1.62
CA GLY A 23 13.83 5.03 1.42
C GLY A 23 13.52 4.23 2.69
N GLY A 24 12.77 3.13 2.54
CA GLY A 24 12.51 2.16 3.61
C GLY A 24 11.12 2.21 4.24
N PHE A 25 10.30 3.23 3.94
CA PHE A 25 8.93 3.33 4.47
C PHE A 25 7.88 2.70 3.55
N ILE A 26 8.13 2.73 2.24
CA ILE A 26 7.34 2.01 1.24
C ILE A 26 8.26 1.01 0.53
N VAL A 27 8.11 -0.27 0.86
CA VAL A 27 8.92 -1.37 0.35
C VAL A 27 8.13 -2.15 -0.69
N TRP A 28 8.74 -2.42 -1.84
CA TRP A 28 8.08 -3.14 -2.92
C TRP A 28 8.58 -4.59 -2.99
N LYS A 29 7.64 -5.55 -3.03
CA LYS A 29 7.99 -6.92 -3.42
C LYS A 29 8.32 -6.96 -4.91
N LYS A 30 9.11 -7.97 -5.29
CA LYS A 30 9.57 -8.16 -6.68
C LYS A 30 8.43 -8.22 -7.70
N ARG A 31 7.35 -8.94 -7.39
CA ARG A 31 6.22 -9.13 -8.31
C ARG A 31 5.49 -7.82 -8.64
N PRO A 32 5.03 -7.00 -7.68
CA PRO A 32 4.39 -5.72 -7.99
C PRO A 32 5.37 -4.73 -8.64
N SER A 33 6.65 -4.71 -8.28
CA SER A 33 7.63 -3.84 -8.96
C SER A 33 7.86 -4.23 -10.42
N GLU A 34 7.94 -5.53 -10.73
CA GLU A 34 8.06 -6.01 -12.11
C GLU A 34 6.78 -5.77 -12.92
N TRP A 35 5.61 -5.84 -12.28
CA TRP A 35 4.35 -5.51 -12.94
C TRP A 35 4.32 -4.02 -13.30
N LEU A 36 4.68 -3.15 -12.35
CA LEU A 36 4.77 -1.70 -12.55
C LEU A 36 5.66 -1.36 -13.76
N GLU A 37 6.88 -1.87 -13.77
CA GLU A 37 7.87 -1.63 -14.84
C GLU A 37 7.34 -2.04 -16.22
N LYS A 38 6.62 -3.16 -16.30
CA LYS A 38 6.09 -3.70 -17.56
C LYS A 38 4.84 -2.98 -18.06
N ASN A 39 4.06 -2.37 -17.17
CA ASN A 39 2.71 -1.92 -17.49
C ASN A 39 2.53 -0.41 -17.45
N LEU A 40 3.27 0.32 -16.61
CA LEU A 40 3.13 1.77 -16.46
C LEU A 40 4.45 2.45 -16.81
N GLU A 41 4.67 2.63 -18.12
CA GLU A 41 5.85 3.33 -18.63
C GLU A 41 5.97 4.74 -18.01
N GLY A 42 7.17 5.07 -17.52
CA GLY A 42 7.47 6.34 -16.86
C GLY A 42 7.12 6.40 -15.37
N TYR A 43 6.57 5.34 -14.77
CA TYR A 43 6.28 5.28 -13.34
C TYR A 43 7.36 4.49 -12.58
N SER A 44 7.94 5.13 -11.57
CA SER A 44 8.81 4.47 -10.58
C SER A 44 8.01 4.07 -9.35
N THR A 45 8.56 3.17 -8.54
CA THR A 45 7.98 2.80 -7.24
C THR A 45 7.83 3.99 -6.30
N GLU A 46 8.76 4.95 -6.38
CA GLU A 46 8.69 6.21 -5.63
C GLU A 46 7.53 7.10 -6.10
N LEU A 47 7.37 7.26 -7.43
CA LEU A 47 6.25 8.03 -7.98
C LEU A 47 4.91 7.40 -7.63
N VAL A 48 4.80 6.07 -7.66
CA VAL A 48 3.56 5.40 -7.23
C VAL A 48 3.34 5.54 -5.72
N GLY A 49 4.39 5.48 -4.90
CA GLY A 49 4.30 5.79 -3.47
C GLY A 49 3.77 7.20 -3.22
N LYS A 50 4.22 8.19 -3.99
CA LYS A 50 3.65 9.55 -3.97
C LYS A 50 2.16 9.54 -4.33
N LEU A 51 1.75 8.83 -5.38
CA LEU A 51 0.35 8.79 -5.80
C LEU A 51 -0.55 8.14 -4.75
N MET A 52 -0.07 7.12 -4.05
CA MET A 52 -0.80 6.53 -2.92
C MET A 52 -1.00 7.56 -1.80
N CYS A 53 0.03 8.36 -1.50
CA CYS A 53 -0.04 9.46 -0.53
C CYS A 53 -1.01 10.57 -0.98
N ASP A 54 -0.90 11.02 -2.24
CA ASP A 54 -1.78 12.03 -2.82
C ASP A 54 -3.25 11.56 -2.82
N PHE A 55 -3.50 10.27 -3.11
CA PHE A 55 -4.83 9.67 -3.09
C PHE A 55 -5.45 9.73 -1.69
N GLU A 56 -4.70 9.36 -0.65
CA GLU A 56 -5.17 9.45 0.75
C GLU A 56 -5.47 10.90 1.14
N LEU A 57 -4.56 11.82 0.83
CA LEU A 57 -4.72 13.25 1.16
C LEU A 57 -5.90 13.91 0.43
N ALA A 58 -6.28 13.37 -0.73
CA ALA A 58 -7.46 13.79 -1.48
C ALA A 58 -8.78 13.21 -0.91
N GLY A 59 -8.73 12.43 0.17
CA GLY A 59 -9.88 11.76 0.77
C GLY A 59 -10.18 10.40 0.13
N GLY A 60 -9.22 9.78 -0.55
CA GLY A 60 -9.33 8.44 -1.08
C GLY A 60 -9.51 7.39 0.03
N GLU A 61 -10.38 6.41 -0.22
CA GLU A 61 -10.66 5.34 0.73
C GLU A 61 -9.61 4.22 0.60
N ILE A 62 -9.06 3.82 1.73
CA ILE A 62 -8.15 2.67 1.85
C ILE A 62 -8.97 1.55 2.48
N ASP A 63 -9.20 0.47 1.74
CA ASP A 63 -9.98 -0.65 2.24
C ASP A 63 -9.11 -1.55 3.11
N GLU A 64 -9.47 -1.71 4.38
CA GLU A 64 -8.82 -2.66 5.29
C GLU A 64 -9.56 -4.01 5.28
N THR A 65 -8.83 -5.09 5.03
CA THR A 65 -9.40 -6.44 4.99
C THR A 65 -8.53 -7.41 5.79
N VAL A 66 -9.17 -8.32 6.51
CA VAL A 66 -8.48 -9.38 7.27
C VAL A 66 -7.64 -10.23 6.32
N GLU A 67 -6.37 -10.41 6.66
CA GLU A 67 -5.45 -11.17 5.83
C GLU A 67 -5.75 -12.67 5.95
N THR A 68 -6.03 -13.31 4.81
CA THR A 68 -6.41 -14.73 4.75
C THR A 68 -5.40 -15.59 3.98
N ARG A 69 -4.47 -14.98 3.25
CA ARG A 69 -3.50 -15.70 2.42
C ARG A 69 -2.53 -16.46 3.31
N PRO A 70 -2.27 -17.75 3.04
CA PRO A 70 -1.40 -18.58 3.87
C PRO A 70 -0.01 -17.98 4.14
N ASP A 71 0.54 -17.28 3.14
CA ASP A 71 1.87 -16.68 3.20
C ASP A 71 1.93 -15.41 4.05
N TYR A 72 0.78 -14.78 4.37
CA TYR A 72 0.72 -13.49 5.04
C TYR A 72 -0.06 -13.51 6.35
N LYS A 73 -1.10 -14.35 6.47
CA LYS A 73 -2.03 -14.40 7.61
C LYS A 73 -1.38 -14.70 8.98
N ASN A 74 -0.17 -15.27 8.98
CA ASN A 74 0.58 -15.57 10.20
C ASN A 74 1.50 -14.41 10.63
N MET A 75 1.71 -13.43 9.75
CA MET A 75 2.58 -12.26 9.97
C MET A 75 1.78 -10.96 10.06
N TYR A 76 0.68 -10.87 9.32
CA TYR A 76 -0.16 -9.69 9.20
C TYR A 76 -1.59 -10.04 9.54
N GLU A 77 -2.24 -9.21 10.35
CA GLU A 77 -3.66 -9.36 10.67
C GLU A 77 -4.54 -8.80 9.54
N PHE A 78 -4.06 -7.76 8.85
CA PHE A 78 -4.79 -7.05 7.80
C PHE A 78 -3.90 -6.75 6.60
N HIS A 79 -4.52 -6.64 5.42
CA HIS A 79 -4.00 -5.90 4.29
C HIS A 79 -4.85 -4.65 4.02
N HIS A 80 -4.24 -3.70 3.31
CA HIS A 80 -4.83 -2.42 2.97
C HIS A 80 -4.75 -2.21 1.46
N ASP A 81 -5.88 -1.90 0.85
CA ASP A 81 -6.02 -1.82 -0.60
C ASP A 81 -6.19 -0.38 -1.06
N PHE A 82 -5.57 -0.07 -2.19
CA PHE A 82 -5.77 1.16 -2.93
C PHE A 82 -6.42 0.87 -4.28
N ARG A 83 -7.35 1.73 -4.67
CA ARG A 83 -8.04 1.70 -5.96
C ARG A 83 -8.07 3.11 -6.52
N PHE A 84 -7.17 3.42 -7.44
CA PHE A 84 -7.10 4.75 -8.07
C PHE A 84 -6.65 4.66 -9.53
N GLU A 85 -6.82 5.76 -10.27
CA GLU A 85 -6.46 5.82 -11.68
C GLU A 85 -5.03 6.32 -11.89
N ILE A 86 -4.28 5.61 -12.75
CA ILE A 86 -2.98 6.04 -13.26
C ILE A 86 -3.06 6.04 -14.79
N ASN A 87 -2.89 7.20 -15.43
CA ASN A 87 -3.02 7.36 -16.89
C ASN A 87 -4.33 6.77 -17.47
N GLY A 88 -5.46 6.95 -16.77
CA GLY A 88 -6.76 6.44 -17.20
C GLY A 88 -6.95 4.93 -17.05
N ARG A 89 -6.01 4.23 -16.42
CA ARG A 89 -6.14 2.81 -16.03
C ARG A 89 -6.51 2.74 -14.56
N LYS A 90 -7.50 1.93 -14.22
CA LYS A 90 -7.84 1.65 -12.81
C LYS A 90 -6.82 0.67 -12.27
N ILE A 91 -6.07 1.10 -11.27
CA ILE A 91 -4.99 0.32 -10.66
C ILE A 91 -5.45 -0.11 -9.28
N TYR A 92 -5.30 -1.40 -9.02
CA TYR A 92 -5.40 -1.99 -7.69
C TYR A 92 -3.99 -2.18 -7.12
N ILE A 93 -3.76 -1.72 -5.90
CA ILE A 93 -2.53 -1.95 -5.14
C ILE A 93 -2.90 -2.52 -3.78
N GLU A 94 -2.24 -3.59 -3.39
CA GLU A 94 -2.45 -4.24 -2.10
C GLU A 94 -1.20 -4.13 -1.25
N THR A 95 -1.38 -3.80 0.01
CA THR A 95 -0.29 -3.53 0.93
C THR A 95 -0.49 -4.20 2.29
N VAL A 96 0.61 -4.44 2.99
CA VAL A 96 0.60 -4.86 4.40
C VAL A 96 1.41 -3.87 5.22
N LEU A 97 1.06 -3.71 6.49
CA LEU A 97 1.73 -2.80 7.42
C LEU A 97 2.52 -3.58 8.46
N ASP A 98 3.81 -3.28 8.59
CA ASP A 98 4.65 -3.69 9.71
C ASP A 98 4.84 -2.50 10.66
N ILE A 99 4.52 -2.66 11.94
CA ILE A 99 4.81 -1.66 12.97
C ILE A 99 5.98 -2.19 13.82
N THR A 100 7.17 -1.65 13.58
CA THR A 100 8.40 -2.09 14.25
C THR A 100 8.87 -1.06 15.27
N ARG A 101 9.94 -1.39 16.02
CA ARG A 101 10.58 -0.41 16.92
C ARG A 101 11.19 0.80 16.20
N THR A 102 11.45 0.68 14.90
CA THR A 102 12.03 1.75 14.07
C THR A 102 10.97 2.56 13.33
N GLY A 103 9.69 2.29 13.56
CA GLY A 103 8.57 2.95 12.90
C GLY A 103 7.76 2.00 12.02
N PRO A 104 6.68 2.52 11.42
CA PRO A 104 5.84 1.79 10.49
C PRO A 104 6.49 1.63 9.11
N THR A 105 6.16 0.53 8.43
CA THR A 105 6.60 0.26 7.07
C THR A 105 5.47 -0.36 6.28
N ILE A 106 5.18 0.22 5.12
CA ILE A 106 4.22 -0.32 4.15
C ILE A 106 4.99 -1.24 3.21
N THR A 107 4.53 -2.47 3.05
CA THR A 107 5.03 -3.37 2.01
C THR A 107 3.97 -3.56 0.93
N VAL A 108 4.28 -3.17 -0.30
CA VAL A 108 3.45 -3.44 -1.49
C VAL A 108 3.63 -4.91 -1.89
N VAL A 109 2.54 -5.68 -1.80
CA VAL A 109 2.53 -7.14 -2.01
C VAL A 109 1.88 -7.55 -3.32
N ASN A 110 0.96 -6.73 -3.85
CA ASN A 110 0.31 -6.98 -5.13
C ASN A 110 -0.01 -5.66 -5.85
N MET A 111 -0.02 -5.70 -7.18
CA MET A 111 -0.40 -4.58 -8.04
C MET A 111 -0.87 -5.14 -9.40
N HIS A 112 -2.02 -4.68 -9.88
CA HIS A 112 -2.53 -5.01 -11.22
C HIS A 112 -3.64 -4.04 -11.67
N ASP A 113 -4.08 -4.15 -12.92
CA ASP A 113 -5.32 -3.48 -13.38
C ASP A 113 -6.54 -4.05 -12.65
N GLN A 114 -7.50 -3.19 -12.33
CA GLN A 114 -8.78 -3.55 -11.71
C GLN A 114 -9.83 -3.97 -12.73
#